data_AF-A0AAV7KWQ3-F1
#
_entry.id   AF-A0AAV7KWQ3-F1
#
_cell.length_a   1.000
_cell.length_b   1.000
_cell.length_c   1.000
_cell.angle_alpha   90.00
_cell.angle_beta   90.00
_cell.angle_gamma   90.00
#
_symmetry.space_group_name_H-M   'P 1'
#
loop_
_entity.id
_entity.type
_entity.pdbx_description
1 polymer ?
#
loop_
_entity_poly.entity_id
_entity_poly.type
_entity_poly.pdbx_seq_one_letter_code
_entity_poly.pdbx_strand_id
1 'polypeptide(L)'
;MYSEPLEDDFLFNTLASTHASYQSLPMLPGMLKHAQQVFQELVRGRAITPRVEKKYKPPPSDPVFITQQLPPDPVVVGAARKRANSQSSADAPPPDKESRKFDAAGKRVASQAANQWRIANSQALLARYDQAHWDEMSDIIQQLPKKYQKRAQQVVEEGQAISNNQIGSALDSADTAARTVNTAVTIRRHAWLRSSGFKPEIQQAVLNMPFNQQQLFGPQVDTAIEKMKKDTDTAKAMGALYSSQYRGTFRKPQFRGGFRQQPSEAFTSQAIPTYQSQYQRGGV
;
A
#
# COMPACT_ATOMS: atom_id res chain seq x y z
N MET A 1 -40.85 3.85 -3.32
CA MET A 1 -40.23 5.19 -3.48
C MET A 1 -38.83 4.97 -3.99
N TYR A 2 -38.56 5.46 -5.20
CA TYR A 2 -37.30 5.26 -5.91
C TYR A 2 -36.23 6.17 -5.30
N SER A 3 -35.12 5.57 -4.90
CA SER A 3 -33.93 6.21 -4.36
C SER A 3 -33.16 6.91 -5.48
N GLU A 4 -32.97 8.23 -5.34
CA GLU A 4 -32.04 9.01 -6.16
C GLU A 4 -30.58 8.53 -5.93
N PRO A 5 -29.71 8.60 -6.94
CA PRO A 5 -28.30 8.33 -6.78
C PRO A 5 -27.66 9.42 -5.93
N LEU A 6 -27.06 9.05 -4.79
CA LEU A 6 -26.24 9.92 -3.96
C LEU A 6 -25.09 10.49 -4.80
N GLU A 7 -25.07 11.80 -5.03
CA GLU A 7 -23.98 12.50 -5.73
C GLU A 7 -22.65 12.38 -4.95
N ASP A 8 -21.56 12.19 -5.69
CA ASP A 8 -20.24 11.71 -5.22
C ASP A 8 -19.46 12.65 -4.26
N ASP A 9 -19.90 13.89 -4.00
CA ASP A 9 -19.03 14.90 -3.35
C ASP A 9 -19.58 15.56 -2.08
N PHE A 10 -20.79 15.22 -1.61
CA PHE A 10 -21.34 15.81 -0.37
C PHE A 10 -20.61 15.32 0.90
N LEU A 11 -19.90 14.19 0.80
CA LEU A 11 -19.25 13.55 1.94
C LEU A 11 -18.06 14.33 2.52
N PHE A 12 -17.36 15.10 1.69
CA PHE A 12 -16.06 15.67 2.02
C PHE A 12 -16.10 17.14 2.46
N ASN A 13 -17.15 17.89 2.14
CA ASN A 13 -17.23 19.33 2.43
C ASN A 13 -17.61 19.66 3.88
N THR A 14 -18.14 18.70 4.65
CA THR A 14 -18.59 18.94 6.04
C THR A 14 -17.46 18.82 7.09
N LEU A 15 -16.32 18.23 6.74
CA LEU A 15 -15.26 17.88 7.72
C LEU A 15 -14.21 18.98 7.96
N ALA A 16 -14.25 20.09 7.22
CA ALA A 16 -13.18 21.09 7.25
C ALA A 16 -13.25 22.10 8.42
N SER A 17 -14.28 22.07 9.29
CA SER A 17 -14.60 23.23 10.14
C SER A 17 -14.52 23.04 11.67
N THR A 18 -13.94 21.98 12.22
CA THR A 18 -13.98 21.80 13.69
C THR A 18 -12.64 21.37 14.28
N HIS A 19 -11.80 22.35 14.63
CA HIS A 19 -10.65 22.17 15.51
C HIS A 19 -11.11 21.92 16.96
N ALA A 20 -11.64 20.72 17.24
CA ALA A 20 -11.81 20.23 18.59
C ALA A 20 -10.48 19.66 19.10
N SER A 21 -10.08 20.03 20.31
CA SER A 21 -8.87 19.51 20.98
C SER A 21 -8.85 17.98 20.95
N TYR A 22 -7.84 17.38 20.32
CA TYR A 22 -7.67 15.92 20.21
C TYR A 22 -7.44 15.28 21.59
N GLN A 23 -8.50 14.95 22.32
CA GLN A 23 -8.41 14.06 23.47
C GLN A 23 -8.41 12.61 22.96
N SER A 24 -7.34 11.87 23.27
CA SER A 24 -7.25 10.45 22.93
C SER A 24 -8.23 9.64 23.76
N LEU A 25 -9.14 8.91 23.11
CA LEU A 25 -10.03 7.97 23.79
C LEU A 25 -9.24 6.75 24.28
N PRO A 26 -9.52 6.22 25.48
CA PRO A 26 -8.86 5.01 25.97
C PRO A 26 -9.23 3.80 25.11
N MET A 27 -8.25 2.94 24.82
CA MET A 27 -8.50 1.71 24.07
C MET A 27 -9.36 0.74 24.87
N LEU A 28 -10.45 0.26 24.27
CA LEU A 28 -11.34 -0.69 24.92
C LEU A 28 -10.61 -2.02 25.20
N PRO A 29 -10.68 -2.58 26.43
CA PRO A 29 -9.97 -3.83 26.77
C PRO A 29 -10.30 -5.01 25.85
N GLY A 30 -11.53 -5.09 25.35
CA GLY A 30 -11.94 -6.10 24.38
C GLY A 30 -11.20 -6.00 23.04
N MET A 31 -10.95 -4.78 22.57
CA MET A 31 -10.18 -4.55 21.33
C MET A 31 -8.72 -4.96 21.50
N LEU A 32 -8.12 -4.62 22.64
CA LEU A 32 -6.76 -5.04 22.97
C LEU A 32 -6.62 -6.57 23.01
N LYS A 33 -7.55 -7.25 23.68
CA LYS A 33 -7.57 -8.72 23.74
C LYS A 33 -7.68 -9.35 22.35
N HIS A 34 -8.54 -8.80 21.49
CA HIS A 34 -8.68 -9.28 20.12
C HIS A 34 -7.39 -9.08 19.31
N ALA A 35 -6.78 -7.90 19.39
CA ALA A 35 -5.50 -7.62 18.72
C ALA A 35 -4.40 -8.58 19.17
N GLN A 36 -4.29 -8.83 20.48
CA GLN A 36 -3.34 -9.79 21.04
C GLN A 36 -3.55 -11.21 20.49
N GLN A 37 -4.80 -11.67 20.35
CA GLN A 37 -5.09 -12.98 19.75
C GLN A 37 -4.60 -13.06 18.30
N VAL A 38 -4.88 -12.03 17.50
CA VAL A 38 -4.41 -11.95 16.10
C VAL A 38 -2.88 -11.96 16.04
N PHE A 39 -2.19 -11.29 16.96
CA PHE A 39 -0.73 -11.27 17.03
C PHE A 39 -0.10 -12.61 17.43
N GLN A 40 -0.84 -13.53 18.06
CA GLN A 40 -0.33 -14.88 18.35
C GLN A 40 -0.47 -15.82 17.14
N GLU A 41 -1.33 -15.51 16.17
CA GLU A 41 -1.60 -16.35 14.98
C GLU A 41 -0.79 -15.95 13.73
N LEU A 42 0.22 -15.09 13.88
CA LEU A 42 0.97 -14.42 12.80
C LEU A 42 1.48 -15.33 11.67
N VAL A 43 1.75 -16.61 11.96
CA VAL A 43 2.32 -17.56 10.98
C VAL A 43 1.26 -18.19 10.07
N ARG A 44 -0.02 -18.21 10.46
CA ARG A 44 -1.09 -18.95 9.75
C ARG A 44 -2.33 -18.13 9.42
N GLY A 45 -2.43 -16.89 9.91
CA GLY A 45 -3.61 -16.05 9.70
C GLY A 45 -3.98 -15.91 8.22
N ARG A 46 -5.25 -16.17 7.88
CA ARG A 46 -5.82 -15.72 6.60
C ARG A 46 -5.76 -14.19 6.58
N ALA A 47 -5.56 -13.63 5.38
CA ALA A 47 -5.56 -12.18 5.19
C ALA A 47 -6.89 -11.53 5.64
N ILE A 48 -7.98 -12.31 5.58
CA ILE A 48 -9.36 -11.83 5.75
C ILE A 48 -10.17 -12.92 6.45
N THR A 49 -11.07 -12.53 7.36
CA THR A 49 -12.04 -13.46 7.93
C THR A 49 -13.25 -13.60 6.99
N PRO A 50 -13.79 -14.81 6.77
CA PRO A 50 -14.99 -15.02 5.94
C PRO A 50 -16.20 -14.18 6.38
N ARG A 51 -16.24 -13.81 7.67
CA ARG A 51 -17.24 -12.93 8.25
C ARG A 51 -17.25 -11.55 7.60
N VAL A 52 -16.08 -10.95 7.39
CA VAL A 52 -15.95 -9.60 6.80
C VAL A 52 -16.41 -9.62 5.34
N GLU A 53 -15.98 -10.62 4.57
CA GLU A 53 -16.39 -10.79 3.17
C GLU A 53 -17.90 -10.98 3.01
N LYS A 54 -18.53 -11.72 3.93
CA LYS A 54 -19.98 -11.94 3.91
C LYS A 54 -20.76 -10.69 4.31
N LYS A 55 -20.27 -9.92 5.29
CA LYS A 55 -20.97 -8.76 5.85
C LYS A 55 -20.87 -7.53 4.95
N TYR A 56 -19.68 -7.28 4.38
CA TYR A 56 -19.39 -6.05 3.63
C TYR A 56 -19.19 -6.39 2.16
N LYS A 57 -20.26 -6.85 1.50
CA LYS A 57 -20.21 -7.13 0.07
C LYS A 57 -20.24 -5.80 -0.71
N PRO A 58 -19.33 -5.60 -1.67
CA PRO A 58 -19.39 -4.41 -2.52
C PRO A 58 -20.67 -4.44 -3.37
N PRO A 59 -21.35 -3.31 -3.54
CA PRO A 59 -22.32 -3.12 -4.61
C PRO A 59 -21.77 -3.54 -5.97
N PRO A 60 -22.62 -4.02 -6.91
CA PRO A 60 -22.19 -4.34 -8.28
C PRO A 60 -21.59 -3.14 -9.03
N SER A 61 -21.92 -1.93 -8.60
CA SER A 61 -21.46 -0.65 -9.16
C SER A 61 -20.11 -0.18 -8.63
N ASP A 62 -19.56 -0.82 -7.58
CA ASP A 62 -18.32 -0.36 -6.96
C ASP A 62 -17.13 -0.49 -7.93
N PRO A 63 -16.15 0.44 -7.85
CA PRO A 63 -14.96 0.37 -8.66
C PRO A 63 -14.20 -0.95 -8.46
N VAL A 64 -14.15 -1.72 -9.54
CA VAL A 64 -13.59 -3.08 -9.57
C VAL A 64 -12.13 -3.12 -9.11
N PHE A 65 -11.36 -2.04 -9.30
CA PHE A 65 -9.93 -1.97 -9.02
C PHE A 65 -9.58 -2.09 -7.53
N ILE A 66 -10.49 -1.73 -6.63
CA ILE A 66 -10.24 -1.84 -5.18
C ILE A 66 -10.38 -3.30 -4.74
N THR A 67 -11.18 -4.09 -5.46
CA THR A 67 -11.58 -5.43 -5.03
C THR A 67 -10.87 -6.56 -5.77
N GLN A 68 -10.35 -6.29 -6.97
CA GLN A 68 -9.70 -7.29 -7.81
C GLN A 68 -8.18 -7.23 -7.73
N GLN A 69 -7.57 -8.41 -7.83
CA GLN A 69 -6.13 -8.53 -7.96
C GLN A 69 -5.70 -8.08 -9.35
N LEU A 70 -5.03 -6.93 -9.40
CA LEU A 70 -4.59 -6.33 -10.65
C LEU A 70 -3.60 -7.25 -11.38
N PRO A 71 -3.80 -7.54 -12.67
CA PRO A 71 -2.87 -8.35 -13.43
C PRO A 71 -1.55 -7.60 -13.69
N PRO A 72 -0.41 -8.31 -13.75
CA PRO A 72 0.85 -7.73 -14.19
C PRO A 72 0.87 -7.51 -15.71
N ASP A 73 1.64 -6.53 -16.16
CA ASP A 73 1.70 -6.12 -17.56
C ASP A 73 2.45 -7.16 -18.43
N PRO A 74 1.93 -7.51 -19.63
CA PRO A 74 2.47 -8.59 -20.44
C PRO A 74 3.96 -8.46 -20.79
N VAL A 75 4.46 -7.24 -21.03
CA VAL A 75 5.87 -7.01 -21.38
C VAL A 75 6.80 -7.32 -20.20
N VAL A 76 6.40 -6.98 -18.98
CA VAL A 76 7.17 -7.27 -17.76
C VAL A 76 7.16 -8.78 -17.48
N VAL A 77 5.99 -9.41 -17.63
CA VAL A 77 5.81 -10.86 -17.50
C VAL A 77 6.68 -11.61 -18.50
N GLY A 78 6.66 -11.20 -19.78
CA GLY A 78 7.45 -11.80 -20.84
C GLY A 78 8.95 -11.69 -20.59
N ALA A 79 9.41 -10.52 -20.13
CA ALA A 79 10.82 -10.32 -19.76
C ALA A 79 11.24 -11.22 -18.58
N ALA A 80 10.42 -11.33 -17.54
CA ALA A 80 10.68 -12.19 -16.38
C ALA A 80 10.77 -13.67 -16.78
N ARG A 81 9.87 -14.12 -17.65
CA ARG A 81 9.89 -15.51 -18.15
C ARG A 81 11.06 -15.82 -19.04
N LYS A 82 11.38 -14.92 -19.96
CA LYS A 82 12.55 -15.05 -20.84
C LYS A 82 13.83 -15.21 -20.02
N ARG A 83 13.99 -14.42 -18.95
CA ARG A 83 15.14 -14.54 -18.06
C ARG A 83 15.19 -15.86 -17.31
N ALA A 84 14.03 -16.39 -16.92
CA ALA A 84 13.91 -17.64 -16.17
C ALA A 84 13.83 -18.90 -17.06
N ASN A 85 13.92 -18.77 -18.39
CA ASN A 85 13.70 -19.86 -19.35
C ASN A 85 12.40 -20.65 -19.07
N SER A 86 11.31 -19.95 -18.71
CA SER A 86 10.04 -20.56 -18.28
C SER A 86 8.91 -20.36 -19.31
N GLN A 87 8.11 -21.40 -19.56
CA GLN A 87 6.94 -21.39 -20.47
C GLN A 87 5.59 -21.24 -19.75
N SER A 88 5.56 -20.75 -18.51
CA SER A 88 4.31 -20.61 -17.73
C SER A 88 3.30 -19.60 -18.32
N SER A 89 2.01 -19.73 -17.97
CA SER A 89 0.90 -18.87 -18.44
C SER A 89 0.94 -17.47 -17.83
N ALA A 90 0.38 -16.44 -18.51
CA ALA A 90 0.40 -15.02 -18.11
C ALA A 90 0.09 -14.77 -16.62
N ASP A 91 -0.85 -15.53 -16.04
CA ASP A 91 -1.30 -15.39 -14.66
C ASP A 91 -0.39 -16.06 -13.61
N ALA A 92 0.63 -16.80 -14.04
CA ALA A 92 1.57 -17.45 -13.15
C ALA A 92 2.37 -16.41 -12.33
N PRO A 93 2.74 -16.72 -11.07
CA PRO A 93 3.54 -15.83 -10.25
C PRO A 93 4.94 -15.60 -10.83
N PRO A 94 5.70 -14.61 -10.31
CA PRO A 94 7.09 -14.42 -10.70
C PRO A 94 7.91 -15.72 -10.57
N PRO A 95 8.81 -16.00 -11.52
CA PRO A 95 9.56 -17.25 -11.55
C PRO A 95 10.54 -17.37 -10.39
N ASP A 96 11.17 -16.26 -9.99
CA ASP A 96 12.09 -16.20 -8.86
C ASP A 96 11.37 -16.44 -7.52
N LYS A 97 11.97 -17.27 -6.65
CA LYS A 97 11.38 -17.70 -5.37
C LYS A 97 11.11 -16.52 -4.44
N GLU A 98 12.05 -15.58 -4.33
CA GLU A 98 11.88 -14.40 -3.47
C GLU A 98 10.86 -13.43 -4.06
N SER A 99 10.93 -13.17 -5.36
CA SER A 99 9.93 -12.36 -6.07
C SER A 99 8.51 -12.93 -5.92
N ARG A 100 8.35 -14.26 -5.96
CA ARG A 100 7.06 -14.92 -5.71
C ARG A 100 6.54 -14.63 -4.30
N LYS A 101 7.40 -14.68 -3.28
CA LYS A 101 7.02 -14.35 -1.90
C LYS A 101 6.59 -12.89 -1.78
N PHE A 102 7.32 -11.96 -2.40
CA PHE A 102 6.97 -10.55 -2.41
C PHE A 102 5.66 -10.27 -3.15
N ASP A 103 5.43 -10.87 -4.31
CA ASP A 103 4.14 -10.73 -5.02
C ASP A 103 2.99 -11.31 -4.18
N ALA A 104 3.17 -12.47 -3.55
CA ALA A 104 2.16 -13.04 -2.66
C ALA A 104 1.87 -12.15 -1.44
N ALA A 105 2.91 -11.59 -0.82
CA ALA A 105 2.77 -10.64 0.29
C ALA A 105 2.02 -9.37 -0.16
N GLY A 106 2.40 -8.79 -1.30
CA GLY A 106 1.71 -7.64 -1.86
C GLY A 106 0.25 -7.94 -2.19
N LYS A 107 -0.07 -9.08 -2.79
CA LYS A 107 -1.47 -9.52 -3.04
C LYS A 107 -2.27 -9.61 -1.74
N ARG A 108 -1.68 -10.17 -0.68
CA ARG A 108 -2.28 -10.26 0.66
C ARG A 108 -2.55 -8.87 1.26
N VAL A 109 -1.57 -7.96 1.20
CA VAL A 109 -1.71 -6.58 1.70
C VAL A 109 -2.79 -5.82 0.93
N ALA A 110 -2.83 -5.96 -0.41
CA ALA A 110 -3.89 -5.37 -1.23
C ALA A 110 -5.28 -5.90 -0.84
N SER A 111 -5.41 -7.21 -0.67
CA SER A 111 -6.66 -7.84 -0.22
C SER A 111 -7.11 -7.35 1.18
N GLN A 112 -6.18 -7.17 2.11
CA GLN A 112 -6.51 -6.64 3.43
C GLN A 112 -6.98 -5.18 3.36
N ALA A 113 -6.27 -4.36 2.59
CA ALA A 113 -6.63 -2.96 2.37
C ALA A 113 -8.00 -2.82 1.67
N ALA A 114 -8.29 -3.66 0.68
CA ALA A 114 -9.59 -3.71 0.02
C ALA A 114 -10.75 -3.97 1.01
N ASN A 115 -10.53 -4.83 2.00
CA ASN A 115 -11.54 -5.08 3.02
C ASN A 115 -11.65 -3.95 4.03
N GLN A 116 -10.54 -3.32 4.42
CA GLN A 116 -10.57 -2.12 5.24
C GLN A 116 -11.38 -1.02 4.55
N TRP A 117 -11.18 -0.83 3.24
CA TRP A 117 -11.97 0.11 2.44
C TRP A 117 -13.47 -0.20 2.49
N ARG A 118 -13.87 -1.47 2.31
CA ARG A 118 -15.29 -1.88 2.38
C ARG A 118 -15.91 -1.63 3.75
N ILE A 119 -15.15 -1.88 4.83
CA ILE A 119 -15.57 -1.58 6.20
C ILE A 119 -15.77 -0.07 6.36
N ALA A 120 -14.79 0.72 5.92
CA ALA A 120 -14.86 2.18 5.98
C ALA A 120 -16.05 2.73 5.19
N ASN A 121 -16.28 2.26 3.96
CA ASN A 121 -17.44 2.66 3.16
C ASN A 121 -18.76 2.35 3.88
N SER A 122 -18.87 1.14 4.45
CA SER A 122 -20.07 0.76 5.21
C SER A 122 -20.27 1.61 6.46
N GLN A 123 -19.18 1.98 7.16
CA GLN A 123 -19.24 2.88 8.31
C GLN A 123 -19.67 4.29 7.91
N ALA A 124 -19.16 4.82 6.80
CA ALA A 124 -19.55 6.13 6.28
C ALA A 124 -21.04 6.17 5.93
N LEU A 125 -21.55 5.14 5.24
CA LEU A 125 -22.98 5.04 4.90
C LEU A 125 -23.87 4.97 6.14
N LEU A 126 -23.51 4.15 7.14
CA LEU A 126 -24.26 4.07 8.39
C LEU A 126 -24.25 5.40 9.14
N ALA A 127 -23.10 6.05 9.26
CA ALA A 127 -22.97 7.33 9.94
C ALA A 127 -23.75 8.46 9.23
N ARG A 128 -23.82 8.42 7.89
CA ARG A 128 -24.67 9.31 7.09
C ARG A 128 -26.15 9.09 7.34
N TYR A 129 -26.57 7.83 7.44
CA TYR A 129 -27.96 7.51 7.78
C TYR A 129 -28.29 7.97 9.21
N ASP A 130 -27.39 7.75 10.18
CA ASP A 130 -27.55 8.25 11.55
C ASP A 130 -27.66 9.78 11.58
N GLN A 131 -26.83 10.50 10.81
CA GLN A 131 -26.92 11.95 10.68
C GLN A 131 -28.31 12.40 10.20
N ALA A 132 -28.84 11.79 9.13
CA ALA A 132 -30.15 12.14 8.60
C ALA A 132 -31.27 11.94 9.64
N HIS A 133 -31.22 10.88 10.44
CA HIS A 133 -32.20 10.70 11.52
C HIS A 133 -32.07 11.74 12.63
N TRP A 134 -30.86 12.17 12.96
CA TRP A 134 -30.68 13.23 13.95
C TRP A 134 -31.24 14.56 13.44
N ASP A 135 -31.11 14.82 12.14
CA ASP A 135 -31.72 16.00 11.49
C ASP A 135 -33.25 15.93 11.58
N GLU A 136 -33.88 14.80 11.22
CA GLU A 136 -35.32 14.59 11.38
C GLU A 136 -35.77 14.69 12.85
N MET A 137 -34.98 14.16 13.79
CA MET A 137 -35.26 14.24 15.22
C MET A 137 -35.23 15.69 15.72
N SER A 138 -34.38 16.54 15.13
CA SER A 138 -34.33 17.97 15.47
C SER A 138 -35.68 18.65 15.18
N ASP A 139 -36.31 18.34 14.05
CA ASP A 139 -37.62 18.88 13.69
C ASP A 139 -38.73 18.41 14.64
N ILE A 140 -38.68 17.14 15.06
CA ILE A 140 -39.64 16.58 16.04
C ILE A 140 -39.47 17.26 17.40
N ILE A 141 -38.24 17.54 17.83
CA ILE A 141 -37.97 18.16 19.14
C ILE A 141 -38.56 19.56 19.25
N GLN A 142 -38.62 20.31 18.14
CA GLN A 142 -39.24 21.64 18.12
C GLN A 142 -40.72 21.60 18.52
N GLN A 143 -41.39 20.46 18.37
CA GLN A 143 -42.81 20.26 18.72
C GLN A 143 -43.02 19.88 20.20
N LEU A 144 -41.95 19.53 20.94
CA LEU A 144 -42.04 19.16 22.35
C LEU A 144 -42.35 20.37 23.25
N PRO A 145 -42.93 20.15 24.46
CA PRO A 145 -43.07 21.22 25.45
C PRO A 145 -41.72 21.85 25.80
N LYS A 146 -41.68 23.20 25.89
CA LYS A 146 -40.45 24.00 26.16
C LYS A 146 -39.56 23.46 27.29
N LYS A 147 -40.16 22.87 28.34
CA LYS A 147 -39.42 22.30 29.48
C LYS A 147 -38.48 21.14 29.11
N TYR A 148 -38.75 20.42 28.02
CA TYR A 148 -37.92 19.29 27.56
C TYR A 148 -37.06 19.62 26.35
N GLN A 149 -37.42 20.66 25.58
CA GLN A 149 -36.75 21.04 24.34
C GLN A 149 -35.24 21.23 24.52
N LYS A 150 -34.80 21.98 25.54
CA LYS A 150 -33.37 22.25 25.75
C LYS A 150 -32.54 20.98 25.93
N ARG A 151 -33.01 20.03 26.73
CA ARG A 151 -32.28 18.78 26.99
C ARG A 151 -32.32 17.86 25.77
N ALA A 152 -33.46 17.80 25.08
CA ALA A 152 -33.58 16.99 23.87
C ALA A 152 -32.68 17.53 22.74
N GLN A 153 -32.63 18.85 22.56
CA GLN A 153 -31.76 19.50 21.58
C GLN A 153 -30.29 19.18 21.82
N GLN A 154 -29.84 19.23 23.09
CA GLN A 154 -28.47 18.84 23.44
C GLN A 154 -28.16 17.39 23.01
N VAL A 155 -29.11 16.45 23.19
CA VAL A 155 -28.90 15.05 22.79
C VAL A 155 -28.79 14.92 21.27
N VAL A 156 -29.58 15.69 20.51
CA VAL A 156 -29.46 15.71 19.04
C VAL A 156 -28.13 16.30 18.59
N GLU A 157 -27.70 17.42 19.18
CA GLU A 157 -26.40 18.03 18.87
C GLU A 157 -25.24 17.05 19.17
N GLU A 158 -25.30 16.35 20.31
CA GLU A 158 -24.33 15.29 20.64
C GLU A 158 -24.39 14.14 19.62
N GLY A 159 -25.58 13.71 19.21
CA GLY A 159 -25.79 12.68 18.18
C GLY A 159 -25.20 13.06 16.82
N GLN A 160 -25.50 14.27 16.34
CA GLN A 160 -24.94 14.81 15.10
C GLN A 160 -23.40 14.92 15.17
N ALA A 161 -22.85 15.36 16.30
CA ALA A 161 -21.41 15.43 16.51
C ALA A 161 -20.75 14.05 16.43
N ILE A 162 -21.37 13.02 17.02
CA ILE A 162 -20.89 11.63 16.96
C ILE A 162 -20.94 11.11 15.51
N SER A 163 -22.05 11.31 14.80
CA SER A 163 -22.18 10.89 13.39
C SER A 163 -21.13 11.56 12.49
N ASN A 164 -20.90 12.86 12.66
CA ASN A 164 -19.86 13.59 11.93
C ASN A 164 -18.45 13.05 12.25
N ASN A 165 -18.16 12.75 13.52
CA ASN A 165 -16.89 12.15 13.91
C ASN A 165 -16.71 10.75 13.27
N GLN A 166 -17.77 9.95 13.23
CA GLN A 166 -17.74 8.63 12.57
C GLN A 166 -17.49 8.72 11.07
N ILE A 167 -18.09 9.71 10.38
CA ILE A 167 -17.80 9.98 8.96
C ILE A 167 -16.32 10.33 8.77
N GLY A 168 -15.77 11.21 9.63
CA GLY A 168 -14.35 11.55 9.61
C GLY A 168 -13.44 10.33 9.83
N SER A 169 -13.75 9.49 10.82
CA SER A 169 -12.99 8.25 11.09
C SER A 169 -13.07 7.24 9.95
N ALA A 170 -14.23 7.14 9.28
CA ALA A 170 -14.39 6.31 8.10
C ALA A 170 -13.54 6.85 6.93
N LEU A 171 -13.47 8.17 6.74
CA LEU A 171 -12.61 8.81 5.75
C LEU A 171 -11.12 8.52 6.01
N ASP A 172 -10.64 8.71 7.25
CA ASP A 172 -9.25 8.42 7.63
C ASP A 172 -8.90 6.93 7.41
N SER A 173 -9.87 6.05 7.69
CA SER A 173 -9.74 4.61 7.43
C SER A 173 -9.65 4.28 5.94
N ALA A 174 -10.42 4.99 5.10
CA ALA A 174 -10.38 4.85 3.66
C ALA A 174 -9.05 5.37 3.06
N ASP A 175 -8.55 6.53 3.50
CA ASP A 175 -7.24 7.06 3.08
C ASP A 175 -6.10 6.09 3.47
N THR A 176 -6.13 5.59 4.71
CA THR A 176 -5.17 4.57 5.17
C THR A 176 -5.22 3.31 4.31
N ALA A 177 -6.41 2.85 3.94
CA ALA A 177 -6.59 1.71 3.04
C ALA A 177 -6.01 2.00 1.64
N ALA A 178 -6.28 3.18 1.06
CA ALA A 178 -5.72 3.58 -0.23
C ALA A 178 -4.18 3.62 -0.23
N ARG A 179 -3.57 4.21 0.81
CA ARG A 179 -2.10 4.21 0.98
C ARG A 179 -1.53 2.79 1.14
N THR A 180 -2.26 1.92 1.81
CA THR A 180 -1.89 0.49 1.97
C THR A 180 -1.96 -0.25 0.62
N VAL A 181 -2.97 0.02 -0.21
CA VAL A 181 -3.04 -0.49 -1.60
C VAL A 181 -1.84 0.02 -2.41
N ASN A 182 -1.49 1.30 -2.32
CA ASN A 182 -0.32 1.84 -3.00
C ASN A 182 0.98 1.13 -2.59
N THR A 183 1.13 0.86 -1.29
CA THR A 183 2.26 0.08 -0.75
C THR A 183 2.28 -1.34 -1.32
N ALA A 184 1.12 -2.00 -1.36
CA ALA A 184 0.97 -3.32 -1.93
C ALA A 184 1.34 -3.36 -3.43
N VAL A 185 0.84 -2.41 -4.22
CA VAL A 185 1.17 -2.24 -5.64
C VAL A 185 2.67 -2.06 -5.81
N THR A 186 3.29 -1.20 -4.99
CA THR A 186 4.74 -0.96 -5.02
C THR A 186 5.53 -2.24 -4.76
N ILE A 187 5.18 -3.01 -3.72
CA ILE A 187 5.80 -4.31 -3.40
C ILE A 187 5.70 -5.26 -4.60
N ARG A 188 4.51 -5.37 -5.20
CA ARG A 188 4.28 -6.23 -6.37
C ARG A 188 5.08 -5.75 -7.59
N ARG A 189 5.12 -4.44 -7.87
CA ARG A 189 5.94 -3.87 -8.95
C ARG A 189 7.41 -4.23 -8.79
N HIS A 190 7.96 -4.08 -7.57
CA HIS A 190 9.33 -4.48 -7.27
C HIS A 190 9.57 -5.98 -7.48
N ALA A 191 8.65 -6.84 -7.04
CA ALA A 191 8.75 -8.29 -7.23
C ALA A 191 8.85 -8.66 -8.72
N TRP A 192 8.00 -8.08 -9.55
CA TRP A 192 7.95 -8.34 -10.98
C TRP A 192 9.18 -7.78 -11.72
N LEU A 193 9.60 -6.55 -11.40
CA LEU A 193 10.80 -5.94 -12.01
C LEU A 193 12.09 -6.64 -11.60
N ARG A 194 12.19 -7.10 -10.35
CA ARG A 194 13.33 -7.92 -9.89
C ARG A 194 13.47 -9.19 -10.73
N SER A 195 12.34 -9.81 -11.10
CA SER A 195 12.33 -11.01 -11.94
C SER A 195 12.61 -10.71 -13.40
N SER A 196 12.23 -9.54 -13.93
CA SER A 196 12.39 -9.19 -15.36
C SER A 196 13.84 -9.03 -15.82
N GLY A 197 14.76 -8.70 -14.89
CA GLY A 197 16.17 -8.47 -15.22
C GLY A 197 16.41 -7.19 -16.03
N PHE A 198 15.46 -6.25 -16.02
CA PHE A 198 15.70 -4.92 -16.56
C PHE A 198 16.84 -4.22 -15.82
N LYS A 199 17.51 -3.29 -16.49
CA LYS A 199 18.52 -2.46 -15.86
C LYS A 199 17.92 -1.58 -14.74
N PRO A 200 18.68 -1.22 -13.69
CA PRO A 200 18.17 -0.40 -12.60
C PRO A 200 17.49 0.91 -13.04
N GLU A 201 18.00 1.56 -14.09
CA GLU A 201 17.44 2.82 -14.60
C GLU A 201 16.03 2.62 -15.16
N ILE A 202 15.82 1.54 -15.92
CA ILE A 202 14.51 1.17 -16.48
C ILE A 202 13.57 0.75 -15.34
N GLN A 203 14.06 0.00 -14.35
CA GLN A 203 13.25 -0.38 -13.20
C GLN A 203 12.75 0.85 -12.43
N GLN A 204 13.63 1.82 -12.15
CA GLN A 204 13.26 3.03 -11.42
C GLN A 204 12.27 3.90 -12.20
N ALA A 205 12.48 4.06 -13.52
CA ALA A 205 11.54 4.78 -14.37
C ALA A 205 10.16 4.12 -14.38
N VAL A 206 10.11 2.79 -14.44
CA VAL A 206 8.85 2.03 -14.40
C VAL A 206 8.15 2.11 -13.05
N LEU A 207 8.90 2.11 -11.95
CA LEU A 207 8.33 2.27 -10.60
C LEU A 207 7.68 3.64 -10.40
N ASN A 208 8.26 4.69 -10.96
CA ASN A 208 7.80 6.07 -10.83
C ASN A 208 6.59 6.41 -11.73
N MET A 209 6.14 5.49 -12.59
CA MET A 209 4.97 5.73 -13.43
C MET A 209 3.67 5.74 -12.61
N PRO A 210 2.69 6.59 -12.97
CA PRO A 210 1.42 6.65 -12.25
C PRO A 210 0.68 5.31 -12.33
N PHE A 211 -0.07 5.00 -11.29
CA PHE A 211 -0.91 3.81 -11.23
C PHE A 211 -2.28 4.11 -11.84
N ASN A 212 -2.71 3.32 -12.82
CA ASN A 212 -3.92 3.59 -13.61
C ASN A 212 -5.10 2.65 -13.28
N GLN A 213 -5.03 1.92 -12.16
CA GLN A 213 -6.12 1.07 -11.65
C GLN A 213 -6.53 -0.14 -12.53
N GLN A 214 -5.94 -0.34 -13.71
CA GLN A 214 -6.26 -1.46 -14.60
C GLN A 214 -5.18 -2.54 -14.56
N GLN A 215 -3.92 -2.14 -14.53
CA GLN A 215 -2.76 -3.02 -14.58
C GLN A 215 -1.74 -2.60 -13.54
N LEU A 216 -0.84 -3.52 -13.18
CA LEU A 216 0.14 -3.28 -12.14
C LEU A 216 1.07 -2.10 -12.46
N PHE A 217 1.54 -1.98 -13.71
CA PHE A 217 2.46 -0.95 -14.18
C PHE A 217 1.78 0.11 -15.05
N GLY A 218 0.72 -0.27 -15.76
CA GLY A 218 -0.13 0.64 -16.52
C GLY A 218 0.24 0.71 -18.01
N PRO A 219 -0.66 1.20 -18.87
CA PRO A 219 -0.64 1.01 -20.32
C PRO A 219 0.54 1.68 -21.01
N GLN A 220 1.17 2.67 -20.35
CA GLN A 220 2.33 3.37 -20.90
C GLN A 220 3.64 2.58 -20.70
N VAL A 221 3.64 1.52 -19.89
CA VAL A 221 4.86 0.79 -19.54
C VAL A 221 5.56 0.22 -20.76
N ASP A 222 4.79 -0.28 -21.72
CA ASP A 222 5.30 -0.90 -22.94
C ASP A 222 6.06 0.13 -23.79
N THR A 223 5.42 1.28 -24.02
CA THR A 223 6.00 2.39 -24.78
C THR A 223 7.24 2.97 -24.09
N ALA A 224 7.21 3.08 -22.76
CA ALA A 224 8.32 3.60 -21.98
C ALA A 224 9.53 2.64 -22.00
N ILE A 225 9.29 1.34 -21.82
CA ILE A 225 10.35 0.31 -21.90
C ILE A 225 10.97 0.29 -23.30
N GLU A 226 10.16 0.39 -24.35
CA GLU A 226 10.66 0.40 -25.72
C GLU A 226 11.53 1.64 -26.00
N LYS A 227 11.05 2.83 -25.62
CA LYS A 227 11.81 4.08 -25.76
C LYS A 227 13.15 4.02 -25.03
N MET A 228 13.14 3.60 -23.76
CA MET A 228 14.36 3.52 -22.96
C MET A 228 15.37 2.50 -23.52
N LYS A 229 14.91 1.42 -24.16
CA LYS A 229 15.80 0.48 -24.87
C LYS A 229 16.46 1.15 -26.07
N LYS A 230 15.69 1.86 -26.90
CA LYS A 230 16.21 2.60 -28.07
C LYS A 230 17.25 3.65 -27.66
N ASP A 231 16.96 4.42 -26.61
CA ASP A 231 17.88 5.43 -26.09
C ASP A 231 19.19 4.80 -25.58
N THR A 232 19.07 3.66 -24.87
CA THR A 232 20.22 2.89 -24.38
C THR A 232 21.09 2.36 -25.53
N ASP A 233 20.47 1.84 -26.59
CA ASP A 233 21.19 1.27 -27.72
C ASP A 233 21.83 2.38 -28.58
N THR A 234 21.17 3.53 -28.71
CA THR A 234 21.73 4.73 -29.35
C THR A 234 22.93 5.26 -28.59
N ALA A 235 22.85 5.37 -27.26
CA ALA A 235 23.98 5.80 -26.42
C ALA A 235 25.17 4.83 -26.51
N LYS A 236 24.92 3.52 -26.55
CA LYS A 236 25.96 2.51 -26.77
C LYS A 236 26.62 2.66 -28.15
N ALA A 237 25.83 2.88 -29.20
CA ALA A 237 26.34 3.07 -30.55
C ALA A 237 27.25 4.31 -30.62
N MET A 238 26.84 5.43 -30.02
CA MET A 238 27.68 6.62 -29.93
C MET A 238 28.96 6.38 -29.12
N GLY A 239 28.86 5.74 -27.95
CA GLY A 239 30.04 5.40 -27.14
C GLY A 239 31.03 4.46 -27.85
N ALA A 240 30.54 3.54 -28.68
CA ALA A 240 31.38 2.70 -29.54
C ALA A 240 32.13 3.52 -30.60
N LEU A 241 31.48 4.53 -31.20
CA LEU A 241 32.12 5.44 -32.16
C LEU A 241 33.19 6.31 -31.50
N TYR A 242 32.95 6.83 -30.30
CA TYR A 242 33.95 7.63 -29.57
C TYR A 242 35.14 6.78 -29.08
N SER A 243 34.91 5.55 -28.61
CA SER A 243 36.01 4.66 -28.19
C SER A 243 36.87 4.14 -29.37
N SER A 244 36.30 4.10 -30.58
CA SER A 244 37.04 3.82 -31.82
C SER A 244 38.02 4.93 -32.19
N GLN A 245 37.71 6.20 -31.93
CA GLN A 245 38.57 7.35 -32.29
C GLN A 245 39.79 7.53 -31.36
N TYR A 246 39.77 6.95 -30.15
CA TYR A 246 40.88 7.02 -29.19
C TYR A 246 41.67 5.71 -29.03
N ARG A 247 41.51 4.74 -29.94
CA ARG A 247 42.40 3.57 -30.04
C ARG A 247 43.71 3.90 -30.78
N GLY A 248 44.31 5.05 -30.47
CA GLY A 248 45.71 5.33 -30.81
C GLY A 248 46.63 4.57 -29.84
N THR A 249 47.15 3.42 -30.28
CA THR A 249 48.34 2.72 -29.78
C THR A 249 48.89 3.13 -28.40
N PHE A 250 48.15 2.88 -27.32
CA PHE A 250 48.75 2.89 -25.98
C PHE A 250 49.46 1.54 -25.76
N ARG A 251 50.73 1.47 -26.16
CA ARG A 251 51.63 0.39 -25.74
C ARG A 251 51.72 0.42 -24.22
N LYS A 252 51.15 -0.57 -23.55
CA LYS A 252 51.35 -0.77 -22.10
C LYS A 252 52.86 -0.91 -21.83
N PRO A 253 53.47 -0.09 -20.95
CA PRO A 253 54.81 -0.37 -20.46
C PRO A 253 54.76 -1.69 -19.69
N GLN A 254 55.57 -2.67 -20.10
CA GLN A 254 55.77 -3.90 -19.35
C GLN A 254 56.54 -3.58 -18.06
N PHE A 255 55.82 -3.27 -16.98
CA PHE A 255 56.41 -3.31 -15.64
C PHE A 255 56.54 -4.76 -15.20
N ARG A 256 57.73 -5.33 -15.44
CA ARG A 256 58.24 -6.53 -14.76
C ARG A 256 58.67 -6.11 -13.34
N GLY A 257 57.73 -6.05 -12.41
CA GLY A 257 57.99 -5.80 -10.99
C GLY A 257 57.60 -7.02 -10.17
N GLY A 258 58.59 -7.77 -9.67
CA GLY A 258 58.37 -8.92 -8.81
C GLY A 258 57.80 -8.50 -7.47
N PHE A 259 56.57 -8.95 -7.17
CA PHE A 259 56.01 -8.86 -5.83
C PHE A 259 56.44 -10.08 -5.02
N ARG A 260 57.41 -9.82 -4.15
CA ARG A 260 57.83 -10.65 -3.02
C ARG A 260 56.62 -10.88 -2.11
N GLN A 261 56.24 -12.13 -1.89
CA GLN A 261 55.24 -12.50 -0.89
C GLN A 261 55.75 -12.09 0.50
N GLN A 262 54.98 -11.26 1.20
CA GLN A 262 55.10 -11.10 2.66
C GLN A 262 54.11 -12.06 3.35
N PRO A 263 54.44 -12.63 4.52
CA PRO A 263 53.56 -13.55 5.22
C PRO A 263 52.38 -12.81 5.85
N SER A 264 51.22 -13.47 5.78
CA SER A 264 49.97 -13.08 6.42
C SER A 264 50.10 -13.15 7.95
N GLU A 265 50.12 -12.01 8.62
CA GLU A 265 49.87 -11.93 10.07
C GLU A 265 48.40 -12.23 10.38
N ALA A 266 48.20 -13.09 11.38
CA ALA A 266 46.91 -13.58 11.83
C ALA A 266 46.09 -12.45 12.47
N PHE A 267 44.88 -12.22 11.95
CA PHE A 267 43.88 -11.38 12.59
C PHE A 267 43.24 -12.18 13.74
N THR A 268 43.65 -11.87 14.96
CA THR A 268 43.03 -12.34 16.19
C THR A 268 41.64 -11.73 16.32
N SER A 269 40.63 -12.61 16.44
CA SER A 269 39.22 -12.27 16.64
C SER A 269 39.02 -11.43 17.91
N GLN A 270 38.68 -10.15 17.77
CA GLN A 270 38.18 -9.36 18.89
C GLN A 270 36.69 -9.65 19.12
N ALA A 271 36.36 -9.96 20.36
CA ALA A 271 35.03 -10.33 20.83
C ALA A 271 34.03 -9.16 20.73
N ILE A 272 32.81 -9.51 20.34
CA ILE A 272 31.64 -8.63 20.31
C ILE A 272 31.18 -8.39 21.76
N PRO A 273 31.00 -7.12 22.21
CA PRO A 273 30.43 -6.86 23.53
C PRO A 273 28.92 -7.14 23.55
N THR A 274 28.52 -8.03 24.44
CA THR A 274 27.12 -8.37 24.74
C THR A 274 26.46 -7.20 25.48
N TYR A 275 25.48 -6.55 24.87
CA TYR A 275 24.61 -5.58 25.56
C TYR A 275 23.64 -6.32 26.48
N GLN A 276 23.89 -6.27 27.80
CA GLN A 276 22.90 -6.62 28.82
C GLN A 276 21.98 -5.41 29.07
N SER A 277 20.69 -5.56 28.77
CA SER A 277 19.66 -4.62 29.19
C SER A 277 19.30 -4.85 30.66
N GLN A 278 19.63 -3.90 31.54
CA GLN A 278 19.06 -3.82 32.88
C GLN A 278 17.72 -3.06 32.81
N TYR A 279 16.62 -3.78 32.99
CA TYR A 279 15.36 -3.18 33.42
C TYR A 279 15.26 -3.38 34.94
N GLN A 280 15.54 -2.31 35.70
CA GLN A 280 15.21 -2.26 37.11
C GLN A 280 13.72 -1.92 37.27
N ARG A 281 13.03 -2.77 38.05
CA ARG A 281 11.73 -2.50 38.67
C ARG A 281 11.83 -1.26 39.55
N GLY A 282 11.05 -0.23 39.24
CA GLY A 282 10.62 0.75 40.23
C GLY A 282 9.25 0.31 40.77
N GLY A 283 9.23 -0.13 42.02
CA GLY A 283 8.02 -0.19 42.82
C GLY A 283 8.11 0.88 43.89
N VAL A 284 7.11 1.77 43.94
CA VAL A 284 6.45 2.33 45.13
C VAL A 284 5.02 2.62 44.71
#